data_AF-D7G2Y5-F1
#
_entry.id   AF-D7G2Y5-F1
#
_cell.length_a   1.000
_cell.length_b   1.000
_cell.length_c   1.000
_cell.angle_alpha   90.00
_cell.angle_beta   90.00
_cell.angle_gamma   90.00
#
_symmetry.space_group_name_H-M   'P 1'
#
loop_
_entity.id
_entity.type
_entity.pdbx_description
1 polymer ?
#
loop_
_entity_poly.entity_id
_entity_poly.type
_entity_poly.pdbx_seq_one_letter_code
_entity_poly.pdbx_strand_id
1 'polypeptide(L)'
;MVPLSKISAAALLLVSGSVCQGQLETCQDLLDAFALTASQDVVVEIQPGQDITCDSFTTMSMSANSLTVMTPDGQSGSVGLNEVRFEVTDGAKLLWYPGASFTGTEYQDVNGGAVYVGEGSSARFYDTLTTSEVGVRSVPEEGSDFASYQLIGGCVYVDGYFRVEGHASFVGCENSGGGESSPGPGGVMYVGETGSVLFAGEVTMQDVSIIDDEGNNGGGIYNLGKVNIKGNAVFQNLRAEAGGAIFNGSGAEFRFKKGATADFIDCLSFDGIGGAVFNAGYFKLSGPAEVVECRAPTFVVGSSGYTRLSEGSVFNGDGSDYPEPIMFVMEGGRLTGVGKVTFDNAADTGCGTVYYEEGDVCYS
;
A
#
# COMPACT_ATOMS: atom_id res chain seq x y z
N MET A 1 8.74 42.03 18.43
CA MET A 1 9.92 41.15 18.48
C MET A 1 10.49 41.20 19.88
N VAL A 2 10.14 40.19 20.69
CA VAL A 2 10.70 39.94 22.02
C VAL A 2 11.45 38.61 21.90
N PRO A 3 12.71 38.52 22.34
CA PRO A 3 13.49 37.30 22.16
C PRO A 3 13.05 36.23 23.15
N LEU A 4 12.74 35.02 22.64
CA LEU A 4 12.64 33.81 23.45
C LEU A 4 14.04 33.48 23.99
N SER A 5 14.29 33.83 25.24
CA SER A 5 15.34 33.20 26.03
C SER A 5 14.78 32.94 27.42
N LYS A 6 14.99 31.70 27.90
CA LYS A 6 14.60 31.14 29.20
C LYS A 6 13.26 30.37 29.20
N ILE A 7 13.28 29.16 28.65
CA ILE A 7 12.46 28.09 29.21
C ILE A 7 13.15 27.65 30.50
N SER A 8 12.53 27.99 31.63
CA SER A 8 13.00 27.63 32.97
C SER A 8 12.67 26.16 33.23
N ALA A 9 13.68 25.37 33.58
CA ALA A 9 13.60 23.94 33.90
C ALA A 9 12.91 23.64 35.25
N ALA A 10 11.84 24.36 35.60
CA ALA A 10 11.19 24.25 36.90
C ALA A 10 9.66 24.31 36.79
N ALA A 11 9.10 23.30 36.11
CA ALA A 11 7.72 22.86 36.32
C ALA A 11 7.63 21.35 36.01
N LEU A 12 8.51 20.57 36.64
CA LEU A 12 8.42 19.10 36.66
C LEU A 12 7.37 18.71 37.71
N LEU A 13 6.10 18.90 37.37
CA LEU A 13 4.98 18.37 38.15
C LEU A 13 4.62 17.00 37.60
N LEU A 14 4.85 16.00 38.45
CA LEU A 14 4.53 14.59 38.28
C LEU A 14 3.03 14.39 38.00
N VAL A 15 2.66 14.43 36.72
CA VAL A 15 1.51 13.71 36.21
C VAL A 15 2.09 12.64 35.29
N SER A 16 2.01 11.39 35.74
CA SER A 16 2.21 10.25 34.85
C SER A 16 1.15 10.32 33.75
N GLY A 17 1.56 10.65 32.53
CA GLY A 17 0.72 10.60 31.34
C GLY A 17 0.93 11.81 30.44
N SER A 18 1.73 11.61 29.40
CA SER A 18 1.81 12.43 28.17
C SER A 18 2.11 13.93 28.34
N VAL A 19 3.35 14.33 28.06
CA VAL A 19 3.72 15.75 27.92
C VAL A 19 3.30 16.20 26.53
N CYS A 20 2.32 17.11 26.45
CA CYS A 20 1.98 17.81 25.21
C CYS A 20 3.17 18.70 24.82
N GLN A 21 3.94 18.31 23.81
CA GLN A 21 5.12 19.05 23.37
C GLN A 21 4.79 19.88 22.13
N GLY A 22 4.33 21.11 22.38
CA GLY A 22 4.33 22.16 21.37
C GLY A 22 3.47 21.88 20.13
N GLN A 23 3.55 22.82 19.21
CA GLN A 23 2.89 22.78 17.92
C GLN A 23 3.94 22.39 16.88
N LEU A 24 3.64 21.41 16.03
CA LEU A 24 4.48 21.06 14.88
C LEU A 24 4.29 22.12 13.80
N GLU A 25 5.34 22.90 13.52
CA GLU A 25 5.29 23.92 12.47
C GLU A 25 6.35 23.71 11.37
N THR A 26 7.44 23.02 11.68
CA THR A 26 8.59 22.90 10.79
C THR A 26 9.08 21.45 10.67
N CYS A 27 9.92 21.18 9.67
CA CYS A 27 10.61 19.90 9.53
C CYS A 27 11.42 19.55 10.78
N GLN A 28 12.05 20.55 11.42
CA GLN A 28 12.81 20.35 12.65
C GLN A 28 11.92 19.98 13.84
N ASP A 29 10.74 20.60 13.98
CA ASP A 29 9.81 20.23 15.06
C ASP A 29 9.35 18.76 14.92
N LEU A 30 9.15 18.31 13.68
CA LEU A 30 8.80 16.93 13.39
C LEU A 30 9.96 15.97 13.74
N LEU A 31 11.19 16.30 13.35
CA LEU A 31 12.39 15.55 13.74
C LEU A 31 12.53 15.45 15.26
N ASP A 32 12.36 16.57 15.97
CA ASP A 32 12.49 16.64 17.42
C ASP A 32 11.41 15.79 18.12
N ALA A 33 10.18 15.82 17.61
CA ALA A 33 9.08 15.00 18.12
C ALA A 33 9.35 13.50 17.95
N PHE A 34 9.84 13.08 16.77
CA PHE A 34 10.23 11.69 16.53
C PHE A 34 11.42 11.27 17.40
N ALA A 35 12.47 12.08 17.49
CA ALA A 35 13.64 11.78 18.32
C ALA A 35 13.29 11.59 19.80
N LEU A 36 12.33 12.38 20.31
CA LEU A 36 11.90 12.30 21.70
C LEU A 36 11.21 10.98 22.06
N THR A 37 10.60 10.30 21.06
CA THR A 37 10.00 8.97 21.24
C THR A 37 10.99 7.92 21.73
N ALA A 38 12.30 8.14 21.57
CA ALA A 38 13.33 7.26 22.13
C ALA A 38 13.29 7.18 23.67
N SER A 39 12.69 8.18 24.34
CA SER A 39 12.72 8.29 25.80
C SER A 39 11.35 8.27 26.47
N GLN A 40 10.27 8.61 25.75
CA GLN A 40 8.93 8.72 26.31
C GLN A 40 7.83 8.67 25.24
N ASP A 41 6.59 8.50 25.66
CA ASP A 41 5.43 8.77 24.80
C ASP A 41 5.31 10.27 24.52
N VAL A 42 5.01 10.60 23.27
CA VAL A 42 4.96 11.96 22.75
C VAL A 42 3.55 12.26 22.22
N VAL A 43 2.99 13.39 22.63
CA VAL A 43 1.74 13.93 22.09
C VAL A 43 2.02 15.35 21.62
N VAL A 44 1.69 15.63 20.37
CA VAL A 44 1.92 16.94 19.74
C VAL A 44 0.68 17.39 18.97
N GLU A 45 0.54 18.70 18.83
CA GLU A 45 -0.51 19.30 18.04
C GLU A 45 0.04 19.81 16.71
N ILE A 46 -0.76 19.74 15.64
CA ILE A 46 -0.43 20.31 14.34
C ILE A 46 -1.66 21.05 13.79
N GLN A 47 -1.43 22.24 13.23
CA GLN A 47 -2.50 23.01 12.63
C GLN A 47 -2.88 22.38 11.28
N PRO A 48 -4.16 22.07 11.03
CA PRO A 48 -4.59 21.63 9.71
C PRO A 48 -4.36 22.72 8.66
N GLY A 49 -4.10 22.32 7.42
CA GLY A 49 -3.81 23.22 6.29
C GLY A 49 -2.39 23.78 6.27
N GLN A 50 -1.53 23.31 7.18
CA GLN A 50 -0.10 23.59 7.16
C GLN A 50 0.66 22.51 6.40
N ASP A 51 1.64 22.94 5.61
CA ASP A 51 2.61 22.05 5.00
C ASP A 51 3.91 22.08 5.80
N ILE A 52 4.44 20.89 6.11
CA ILE A 52 5.79 20.68 6.61
C ILE A 52 6.64 20.26 5.41
N THR A 53 7.61 21.09 5.06
CA THR A 53 8.57 20.83 3.99
C THR A 53 9.97 20.71 4.57
N CYS A 54 10.68 19.65 4.21
CA CYS A 54 12.11 19.52 4.46
C CYS A 54 12.92 19.95 3.22
N ASP A 55 14.15 20.42 3.43
CA ASP A 55 15.02 20.89 2.32
C ASP A 55 15.45 19.76 1.39
N SER A 56 15.46 18.54 1.91
CA SER A 56 15.74 17.29 1.19
C SER A 56 14.91 16.18 1.80
N PHE A 57 14.77 15.08 1.08
CA PHE A 57 14.05 13.90 1.55
C PHE A 57 14.57 13.44 2.93
N THR A 58 13.73 13.57 3.97
CA THR A 58 14.12 13.39 5.36
C THR A 58 13.34 12.26 6.01
N THR A 59 14.05 11.25 6.52
CA THR A 59 13.44 10.16 7.29
C THR A 59 13.27 10.57 8.76
N MET A 60 12.04 10.50 9.23
CA MET A 60 11.63 10.64 10.62
C MET A 60 11.52 9.24 11.24
N SER A 61 12.52 8.83 12.03
CA SER A 61 12.59 7.49 12.60
C SER A 61 12.14 7.45 14.06
N MET A 62 11.35 6.45 14.42
CA MET A 62 11.00 6.11 15.80
C MET A 62 11.12 4.60 16.04
N SER A 63 11.79 4.21 17.12
CA SER A 63 12.05 2.81 17.49
C SER A 63 11.54 2.43 18.88
N ALA A 64 10.89 3.36 19.58
CA ALA A 64 10.30 3.10 20.88
C ALA A 64 9.06 3.97 21.11
N ASN A 65 8.29 3.61 22.14
CA ASN A 65 7.14 4.37 22.65
C ASN A 65 6.13 4.74 21.55
N SER A 66 5.27 5.72 21.82
CA SER A 66 4.26 6.22 20.89
C SER A 66 4.42 7.69 20.55
N LEU A 67 4.09 8.04 19.31
CA LEU A 67 3.89 9.40 18.85
C LEU A 67 2.42 9.57 18.45
N THR A 68 1.74 10.50 19.10
CA THR A 68 0.37 10.88 18.78
C THR A 68 0.33 12.30 18.26
N VAL A 69 -0.10 12.47 17.02
CA VAL A 69 -0.25 13.77 16.36
C VAL A 69 -1.73 14.10 16.25
N MET A 70 -2.15 15.22 16.84
CA MET A 70 -3.53 15.67 16.91
C MET A 70 -3.70 17.07 16.33
N THR A 71 -4.93 17.45 16.04
CA THR A 71 -5.28 18.85 15.72
C THR A 71 -5.80 19.55 16.96
N PRO A 72 -5.52 20.87 17.11
CA PRO A 72 -6.12 21.67 18.18
C PRO A 72 -7.65 21.61 18.08
N ASP A 73 -8.30 21.48 19.23
CA ASP A 73 -9.77 21.48 19.37
C ASP A 73 -10.53 20.46 18.49
N GLY A 74 -9.85 19.40 18.02
CA GLY A 74 -10.47 18.36 17.18
C GLY A 74 -10.86 18.83 15.78
N GLN A 75 -10.20 19.87 15.26
CA GLN A 75 -10.42 20.35 13.90
C GLN A 75 -10.11 19.26 12.87
N SER A 76 -10.94 19.14 11.84
CA SER A 76 -10.66 18.30 10.68
C SER A 76 -9.80 19.05 9.68
N GLY A 77 -8.85 18.35 9.05
CA GLY A 77 -8.09 18.87 7.93
C GLY A 77 -6.83 18.04 7.69
N SER A 78 -6.12 18.36 6.61
CA SER A 78 -4.92 17.65 6.18
C SER A 78 -3.66 18.47 6.43
N VAL A 79 -2.55 17.77 6.57
CA VAL A 79 -1.20 18.33 6.64
C VAL A 79 -0.41 17.83 5.44
N GLY A 80 0.21 18.74 4.69
CA GLY A 80 1.17 18.39 3.65
C GLY A 80 2.52 18.01 4.27
N LEU A 81 3.12 16.93 3.80
CA LEU A 81 4.39 16.37 4.26
C LEU A 81 5.28 16.23 3.02
N ASN A 82 6.03 17.28 2.71
CA ASN A 82 6.83 17.37 1.49
C ASN A 82 8.28 17.01 1.80
N GLU A 83 8.83 16.04 1.08
CA GLU A 83 10.18 15.50 1.32
C GLU A 83 10.33 14.87 2.72
N VAL A 84 9.28 14.18 3.18
CA VAL A 84 9.21 13.54 4.50
C VAL A 84 8.90 12.05 4.35
N ARG A 85 9.59 11.20 5.13
CA ARG A 85 9.28 9.78 5.34
C ARG A 85 9.11 9.44 6.79
N PHE A 86 8.18 8.55 7.09
CA PHE A 86 8.02 7.99 8.43
C PHE A 86 8.58 6.58 8.49
N GLU A 87 9.42 6.32 9.48
CA GLU A 87 9.98 5.01 9.77
C GLU A 87 9.65 4.61 11.21
N VAL A 88 8.84 3.56 11.36
CA VAL A 88 8.32 3.09 12.65
C VAL A 88 8.78 1.66 12.89
N THR A 89 9.69 1.45 13.84
CA THR A 89 10.38 0.17 14.07
C THR A 89 10.37 -0.27 15.54
N ASP A 90 10.88 -1.47 15.80
CA ASP A 90 11.17 -2.00 17.15
C ASP A 90 10.01 -1.93 18.16
N GLY A 91 8.76 -2.04 17.67
CA GLY A 91 7.55 -2.02 18.50
C GLY A 91 6.97 -0.63 18.76
N ALA A 92 7.51 0.41 18.12
CA ALA A 92 7.02 1.78 18.22
C ALA A 92 5.62 1.95 17.59
N LYS A 93 4.91 3.00 18.00
CA LYS A 93 3.52 3.25 17.57
C LYS A 93 3.29 4.68 17.12
N LEU A 94 2.97 4.87 15.84
CA LEU A 94 2.51 6.14 15.29
C LEU A 94 0.98 6.19 15.23
N LEU A 95 0.40 7.24 15.82
CA LEU A 95 -1.02 7.55 15.79
C LEU A 95 -1.20 8.95 15.19
N TRP A 96 -1.66 9.03 13.95
CA TRP A 96 -1.81 10.26 13.20
C TRP A 96 -3.28 10.59 12.98
N TYR A 97 -3.80 11.63 13.65
CA TYR A 97 -5.21 12.01 13.58
C TYR A 97 -5.62 12.89 12.39
N PRO A 98 -4.89 13.96 12.03
CA PRO A 98 -5.26 14.76 10.86
C PRO A 98 -5.09 13.95 9.56
N GLY A 99 -5.58 14.47 8.45
CA GLY A 99 -5.18 13.95 7.14
C GLY A 99 -3.66 14.13 6.94
N ALA A 100 -3.02 13.20 6.23
CA ALA A 100 -1.61 13.28 5.86
C ALA A 100 -1.46 13.19 4.35
N SER A 101 -0.73 14.12 3.75
CA SER A 101 -0.43 14.11 2.31
C SER A 101 1.07 14.12 2.08
N PHE A 102 1.63 12.98 1.69
CA PHE A 102 3.05 12.86 1.37
C PHE A 102 3.30 13.22 -0.09
N THR A 103 4.30 14.08 -0.32
CA THR A 103 4.85 14.33 -1.65
C THR A 103 6.37 14.25 -1.61
N GLY A 104 6.97 13.84 -2.72
CA GLY A 104 8.41 13.80 -2.89
C GLY A 104 8.74 14.09 -4.35
N THR A 105 9.91 14.66 -4.60
CA THR A 105 10.41 14.96 -5.94
C THR A 105 11.66 14.16 -6.29
N GLU A 106 12.21 13.43 -5.33
CA GLU A 106 13.40 12.60 -5.48
C GLU A 106 13.09 11.13 -5.21
N TYR A 107 13.75 10.26 -5.97
CA TYR A 107 13.76 8.82 -5.65
C TYR A 107 14.62 8.55 -4.43
N GLN A 108 14.18 7.60 -3.63
CA GLN A 108 14.86 7.24 -2.40
C GLN A 108 15.55 5.88 -2.51
N ASP A 109 16.71 5.77 -1.88
CA ASP A 109 17.44 4.51 -1.70
C ASP A 109 17.02 3.82 -0.39
N VAL A 110 15.71 3.67 -0.18
CA VAL A 110 15.10 3.05 1.01
C VAL A 110 13.88 2.21 0.63
N ASN A 111 13.45 1.31 1.51
CA ASN A 111 12.16 0.62 1.38
C ASN A 111 11.02 1.48 1.93
N GLY A 112 9.88 1.55 1.23
CA GLY A 112 8.74 2.35 1.63
C GLY A 112 9.03 3.85 1.56
N GLY A 113 8.77 4.48 0.42
CA GLY A 113 9.15 5.87 0.19
C GLY A 113 8.47 6.87 1.14
N ALA A 114 7.19 6.71 1.46
CA ALA A 114 6.49 7.60 2.41
C ALA A 114 6.45 7.02 3.82
N VAL A 115 6.16 5.72 3.93
CA VAL A 115 5.96 5.06 5.23
C VAL A 115 6.61 3.68 5.24
N TYR A 116 7.43 3.44 6.26
CA TYR A 116 7.99 2.14 6.59
C TYR A 116 7.50 1.73 7.98
N VAL A 117 6.90 0.53 8.08
CA VAL A 117 6.45 -0.06 9.34
C VAL A 117 7.13 -1.40 9.54
N GLY A 118 8.15 -1.44 10.40
CA GLY A 118 8.88 -2.66 10.72
C GLY A 118 8.08 -3.65 11.57
N GLU A 119 8.58 -4.89 11.67
CA GLU A 119 7.95 -5.95 12.46
C GLU A 119 7.64 -5.51 13.90
N GLY A 120 6.49 -5.93 14.42
CA GLY A 120 6.02 -5.61 15.77
C GLY A 120 5.56 -4.16 15.98
N SER A 121 5.79 -3.28 15.01
CA SER A 121 5.49 -1.84 15.09
C SER A 121 4.13 -1.51 14.48
N SER A 122 3.63 -0.30 14.68
CA SER A 122 2.36 0.10 14.06
C SER A 122 2.27 1.57 13.65
N ALA A 123 1.70 1.82 12.47
CA ALA A 123 1.30 3.14 12.02
C ALA A 123 -0.21 3.17 11.75
N ARG A 124 -0.92 4.15 12.32
CA ARG A 124 -2.36 4.33 12.14
C ARG A 124 -2.68 5.77 11.77
N PHE A 125 -3.36 5.91 10.64
CA PHE A 125 -3.91 7.17 10.15
C PHE A 125 -5.43 7.16 10.37
N TYR A 126 -5.94 8.10 11.16
CA TYR A 126 -7.37 8.14 11.53
C TYR A 126 -8.24 8.94 10.55
N ASP A 127 -7.61 9.69 9.65
CA ASP A 127 -8.28 10.41 8.56
C ASP A 127 -7.66 9.96 7.23
N THR A 128 -7.70 10.83 6.23
CA THR A 128 -7.26 10.59 4.85
C THR A 128 -5.74 10.50 4.79
N LEU A 129 -5.24 9.50 4.09
CA LEU A 129 -3.82 9.35 3.75
C LEU A 129 -3.67 9.45 2.24
N THR A 130 -2.89 10.42 1.77
CA THR A 130 -2.52 10.55 0.37
C THR A 130 -1.01 10.46 0.19
N THR A 131 -0.58 9.80 -0.88
CA THR A 131 0.80 9.85 -1.37
C THR A 131 0.76 10.22 -2.85
N SER A 132 1.62 11.15 -3.25
CA SER A 132 1.75 11.58 -4.64
C SER A 132 3.21 11.69 -5.02
N GLU A 133 3.60 11.11 -6.15
CA GLU A 133 4.95 11.25 -6.73
C GLU A 133 6.08 10.75 -5.81
N VAL A 134 5.77 9.87 -4.87
CA VAL A 134 6.76 9.27 -3.96
C VAL A 134 7.28 7.97 -4.57
N GLY A 135 8.59 7.86 -4.75
CA GLY A 135 9.19 6.67 -5.32
C GLY A 135 10.48 6.22 -4.67
N VAL A 136 10.78 4.93 -4.87
CA VAL A 136 12.06 4.30 -4.49
C VAL A 136 12.81 3.92 -5.76
N ARG A 137 14.13 3.97 -5.69
CA ARG A 137 15.00 3.59 -6.82
C ARG A 137 16.17 2.79 -6.34
N SER A 138 16.29 1.56 -6.84
CA SER A 138 17.46 0.73 -6.58
C SER A 138 18.68 1.41 -7.19
N VAL A 139 19.80 1.48 -6.47
CA VAL A 139 20.99 2.21 -6.93
C VAL A 139 22.05 1.20 -7.41
N PRO A 140 22.62 1.37 -8.62
CA PRO A 140 23.73 0.53 -9.08
C PRO A 140 24.95 0.66 -8.19
N GLU A 141 25.71 -0.42 -8.04
CA GLU A 141 27.01 -0.32 -7.38
C GLU A 141 28.02 0.44 -8.25
N GLU A 142 29.00 1.11 -7.62
CA GLU A 142 30.04 1.82 -8.35
C GLU A 142 30.83 0.85 -9.25
N GLY A 143 30.77 1.06 -10.56
CA GLY A 143 31.42 0.19 -11.56
C GLY A 143 30.60 -1.04 -11.97
N SER A 144 29.33 -1.12 -11.56
CA SER A 144 28.35 -2.12 -12.00
C SER A 144 27.15 -1.43 -12.65
N ASP A 145 26.63 -2.03 -13.72
CA ASP A 145 25.35 -1.62 -14.30
C ASP A 145 24.17 -2.23 -13.50
N PHE A 146 24.46 -3.10 -12.53
CA PHE A 146 23.48 -3.73 -11.65
C PHE A 146 23.54 -3.21 -10.21
N ALA A 147 22.36 -3.03 -9.61
CA ALA A 147 22.15 -2.82 -8.18
C ALA A 147 22.38 -4.12 -7.39
N SER A 148 22.98 -4.01 -6.21
CA SER A 148 23.22 -5.17 -5.34
C SER A 148 22.02 -5.62 -4.52
N TYR A 149 21.00 -4.77 -4.42
CA TYR A 149 19.72 -5.10 -3.83
C TYR A 149 18.58 -4.37 -4.54
N GLN A 150 17.39 -4.95 -4.48
CA GLN A 150 16.17 -4.36 -5.00
C GLN A 150 15.40 -3.70 -3.85
N LEU A 151 15.03 -2.44 -4.03
CA LEU A 151 14.15 -1.74 -3.09
C LEU A 151 12.69 -2.12 -3.30
N ILE A 152 11.94 -2.16 -2.21
CA ILE A 152 10.57 -2.69 -2.18
C ILE A 152 9.58 -1.74 -1.53
N GLY A 153 8.34 -1.75 -2.05
CA GLY A 153 7.27 -0.88 -1.59
C GLY A 153 7.51 0.58 -1.99
N GLY A 154 7.05 0.98 -3.19
CA GLY A 154 7.32 2.33 -3.71
C GLY A 154 6.90 3.44 -2.75
N CYS A 155 5.65 3.44 -2.29
CA CYS A 155 5.18 4.38 -1.28
C CYS A 155 5.20 3.82 0.14
N VAL A 156 4.86 2.54 0.31
CA VAL A 156 4.66 1.96 1.65
C VAL A 156 5.29 0.58 1.78
N TYR A 157 5.99 0.37 2.88
CA TYR A 157 6.50 -0.92 3.31
C TYR A 157 5.91 -1.34 4.66
N VAL A 158 5.44 -2.58 4.77
CA VAL A 158 4.76 -3.08 5.98
C VAL A 158 5.18 -4.51 6.34
N ASP A 159 5.95 -4.64 7.42
CA ASP A 159 6.14 -5.87 8.20
C ASP A 159 5.43 -5.82 9.56
N GLY A 160 5.00 -4.64 9.99
CA GLY A 160 4.19 -4.44 11.20
C GLY A 160 2.69 -4.33 10.92
N TYR A 161 2.04 -3.42 11.64
CA TYR A 161 0.61 -3.13 11.47
C TYR A 161 0.38 -1.74 10.88
N PHE A 162 -0.22 -1.68 9.69
CA PHE A 162 -0.56 -0.44 9.01
C PHE A 162 -2.08 -0.31 8.86
N ARG A 163 -2.62 0.86 9.24
CA ARG A 163 -4.07 1.12 9.15
C ARG A 163 -4.37 2.53 8.66
N VAL A 164 -5.32 2.63 7.75
CA VAL A 164 -5.97 3.90 7.38
C VAL A 164 -7.47 3.77 7.67
N GLU A 165 -7.99 4.69 8.48
CA GLU A 165 -9.42 4.73 8.81
C GLU A 165 -10.22 5.48 7.74
N GLY A 166 -9.69 6.60 7.26
CA GLY A 166 -10.27 7.41 6.19
C GLY A 166 -9.99 6.86 4.79
N HIS A 167 -10.01 7.75 3.81
CA HIS A 167 -9.66 7.42 2.43
C HIS A 167 -8.13 7.26 2.29
N ALA A 168 -7.67 6.22 1.59
CA ALA A 168 -6.27 6.04 1.25
C ALA A 168 -6.09 6.19 -0.26
N SER A 169 -5.31 7.19 -0.69
CA SER A 169 -5.03 7.45 -2.12
C SER A 169 -3.54 7.40 -2.39
N PHE A 170 -3.12 6.51 -3.28
CA PHE A 170 -1.74 6.35 -3.71
C PHE A 170 -1.68 6.60 -5.21
N VAL A 171 -1.13 7.75 -5.60
CA VAL A 171 -1.08 8.18 -7.01
C VAL A 171 0.36 8.44 -7.40
N GLY A 172 0.80 7.94 -8.55
CA GLY A 172 2.18 8.20 -9.00
C GLY A 172 3.23 7.66 -8.04
N CYS A 173 2.94 6.56 -7.32
CA CYS A 173 3.99 5.86 -6.60
C CYS A 173 4.90 5.19 -7.62
N GLU A 174 6.20 5.19 -7.36
CA GLU A 174 7.15 4.59 -8.29
C GLU A 174 8.12 3.62 -7.59
N ASN A 175 8.39 2.50 -8.23
CA ASN A 175 9.50 1.63 -7.88
C ASN A 175 10.30 1.40 -9.15
N SER A 176 11.53 1.91 -9.17
CA SER A 176 12.37 1.92 -10.36
C SER A 176 13.69 1.18 -10.18
N GLY A 177 14.13 0.59 -11.28
CA GLY A 177 15.42 -0.03 -11.42
C GLY A 177 16.58 0.97 -11.41
N GLY A 178 17.75 0.48 -11.01
CA GLY A 178 19.01 1.18 -11.16
C GLY A 178 19.81 0.57 -12.29
N GLY A 179 20.15 1.35 -13.32
CA GLY A 179 20.95 0.82 -14.43
C GLY A 179 20.15 -0.21 -15.23
N GLU A 180 20.68 -1.43 -15.34
CA GLU A 180 20.03 -2.61 -15.93
C GLU A 180 19.36 -3.52 -14.88
N SER A 181 19.21 -3.04 -13.63
CA SER A 181 18.56 -3.84 -12.58
C SER A 181 17.07 -3.62 -12.53
N SER A 182 16.33 -4.71 -12.48
CA SER A 182 14.91 -4.67 -12.24
C SER A 182 14.57 -4.00 -10.89
N PRO A 183 13.51 -3.17 -10.83
CA PRO A 183 12.93 -2.67 -9.57
C PRO A 183 12.47 -3.81 -8.68
N GLY A 184 12.27 -3.59 -7.37
CA GLY A 184 11.73 -4.61 -6.45
C GLY A 184 10.19 -4.71 -6.46
N PRO A 185 9.60 -5.69 -5.75
CA PRO A 185 8.14 -5.85 -5.73
C PRO A 185 7.38 -4.75 -4.95
N GLY A 186 6.09 -4.63 -5.25
CA GLY A 186 5.17 -3.70 -4.58
C GLY A 186 5.32 -2.26 -5.08
N GLY A 187 4.76 -1.95 -6.25
CA GLY A 187 4.89 -0.63 -6.87
C GLY A 187 4.29 0.49 -5.99
N VAL A 188 3.14 0.27 -5.35
CA VAL A 188 2.65 1.12 -4.26
C VAL A 188 3.12 0.59 -2.91
N MET A 189 2.79 -0.67 -2.65
CA MET A 189 2.88 -1.24 -1.30
C MET A 189 3.47 -2.64 -1.31
N TYR A 190 4.43 -2.84 -0.42
CA TYR A 190 4.94 -4.16 -0.06
C TYR A 190 4.43 -4.54 1.34
N VAL A 191 3.86 -5.74 1.47
CA VAL A 191 3.41 -6.32 2.73
C VAL A 191 4.15 -7.63 2.96
N GLY A 192 5.09 -7.67 3.90
CA GLY A 192 5.83 -8.88 4.23
C GLY A 192 5.00 -9.89 5.02
N GLU A 193 5.60 -11.04 5.31
CA GLU A 193 4.91 -12.20 5.91
C GLU A 193 4.28 -11.91 7.29
N THR A 194 4.91 -11.04 8.07
CA THR A 194 4.43 -10.56 9.37
C THR A 194 3.50 -9.35 9.26
N GLY A 195 3.49 -8.72 8.08
CA GLY A 195 2.75 -7.51 7.76
C GLY A 195 1.23 -7.69 7.81
N SER A 196 0.55 -6.67 8.32
CA SER A 196 -0.91 -6.63 8.41
C SER A 196 -1.42 -5.23 8.09
N VAL A 197 -2.20 -5.15 7.01
CA VAL A 197 -2.78 -3.93 6.47
C VAL A 197 -4.31 -3.96 6.64
N LEU A 198 -4.85 -2.82 7.09
CA LEU A 198 -6.28 -2.59 7.12
C LEU A 198 -6.63 -1.21 6.55
N PHE A 199 -7.35 -1.20 5.43
CA PHE A 199 -8.05 -0.03 4.93
C PHE A 199 -9.50 -0.09 5.38
N ALA A 200 -9.90 0.81 6.28
CA ALA A 200 -11.27 0.87 6.77
C ALA A 200 -12.19 1.68 5.83
N GLY A 201 -11.66 2.75 5.25
CA GLY A 201 -12.30 3.55 4.21
C GLY A 201 -11.95 3.09 2.80
N GLU A 202 -12.23 3.97 1.83
CA GLU A 202 -11.99 3.75 0.40
C GLU A 202 -10.50 3.74 0.06
N VAL A 203 -10.12 3.01 -0.99
CA VAL A 203 -8.75 2.89 -1.47
C VAL A 203 -8.68 3.28 -2.94
N THR A 204 -7.75 4.15 -3.30
CA THR A 204 -7.39 4.42 -4.69
C THR A 204 -5.90 4.15 -4.88
N MET A 205 -5.56 3.35 -5.87
CA MET A 205 -4.18 3.14 -6.33
C MET A 205 -4.16 3.39 -7.83
N GLN A 206 -3.43 4.42 -8.26
CA GLN A 206 -3.51 4.89 -9.64
C GLN A 206 -2.16 5.36 -10.18
N ASP A 207 -1.94 5.15 -11.48
CA ASP A 207 -0.82 5.70 -12.24
C ASP A 207 0.52 5.30 -11.64
N VAL A 208 0.66 4.00 -11.34
CA VAL A 208 1.87 3.43 -10.74
C VAL A 208 2.58 2.64 -11.80
N SER A 209 3.81 3.04 -12.08
CA SER A 209 4.67 2.32 -12.99
C SER A 209 5.81 1.68 -12.21
N ILE A 210 5.92 0.36 -12.33
CA ILE A 210 7.17 -0.33 -12.07
C ILE A 210 7.99 -0.20 -13.36
N ILE A 211 9.04 0.65 -13.34
CA ILE A 211 9.79 1.04 -14.55
C ILE A 211 11.07 0.19 -14.64
N ASP A 212 11.00 -0.88 -15.43
CA ASP A 212 12.05 -1.51 -16.26
C ASP A 212 11.43 -2.76 -16.95
N ASP A 213 11.93 -3.17 -18.11
CA ASP A 213 11.33 -4.20 -18.98
C ASP A 213 11.33 -5.63 -18.36
N GLU A 214 11.92 -5.82 -17.17
CA GLU A 214 12.08 -7.12 -16.49
C GLU A 214 11.75 -7.08 -14.98
N GLY A 215 10.76 -6.30 -14.53
CA GLY A 215 10.62 -6.01 -13.10
C GLY A 215 9.29 -6.29 -12.41
N ASN A 216 9.23 -7.43 -11.73
CA ASN A 216 8.66 -7.63 -10.39
C ASN A 216 7.14 -7.57 -10.19
N ASN A 217 6.71 -8.06 -9.04
CA ASN A 217 5.33 -8.46 -8.80
C ASN A 217 4.52 -7.42 -8.02
N GLY A 218 3.22 -7.31 -8.33
CA GLY A 218 2.28 -6.49 -7.57
C GLY A 218 2.45 -4.99 -7.82
N GLY A 219 1.97 -4.50 -8.96
CA GLY A 219 2.11 -3.09 -9.37
C GLY A 219 1.45 -2.14 -8.37
N GLY A 220 0.26 -2.50 -7.88
CA GLY A 220 -0.30 -1.90 -6.67
C GLY A 220 0.31 -2.53 -5.43
N ILE A 221 -0.12 -3.74 -5.10
CA ILE A 221 0.22 -4.41 -3.85
C ILE A 221 0.94 -5.73 -4.12
N TYR A 222 2.09 -5.89 -3.50
CA TYR A 222 2.73 -7.18 -3.30
C TYR A 222 2.48 -7.66 -1.86
N ASN A 223 1.77 -8.77 -1.69
CA ASN A 223 1.33 -9.26 -0.39
C ASN A 223 1.83 -10.67 -0.08
N LEU A 224 2.61 -10.79 1.00
CA LEU A 224 2.98 -12.04 1.66
C LEU A 224 2.30 -12.20 3.03
N GLY A 225 1.74 -11.11 3.57
CA GLY A 225 1.07 -11.08 4.87
C GLY A 225 -0.45 -11.02 4.74
N LYS A 226 -1.07 -10.04 5.42
CA LYS A 226 -2.53 -9.91 5.51
C LYS A 226 -3.01 -8.54 5.08
N VAL A 227 -3.84 -8.47 4.04
CA VAL A 227 -4.49 -7.24 3.59
C VAL A 227 -6.00 -7.35 3.73
N ASN A 228 -6.61 -6.33 4.34
CA ASN A 228 -8.06 -6.24 4.48
C ASN A 228 -8.55 -4.87 4.00
N ILE A 229 -9.49 -4.89 3.07
CA ILE A 229 -10.16 -3.69 2.55
C ILE A 229 -11.64 -3.75 2.96
N LYS A 230 -12.12 -2.70 3.62
CA LYS A 230 -13.53 -2.58 4.05
C LYS A 230 -14.32 -1.53 3.29
N GLY A 231 -13.67 -0.51 2.71
CA GLY A 231 -14.29 0.42 1.78
C GLY A 231 -14.12 -0.05 0.33
N ASN A 232 -14.65 0.71 -0.62
CA ASN A 232 -14.50 0.41 -2.04
C ASN A 232 -13.06 0.66 -2.48
N ALA A 233 -12.56 -0.10 -3.45
CA ALA A 233 -11.22 0.07 -3.97
C ALA A 233 -11.21 0.27 -5.49
N VAL A 234 -10.34 1.16 -5.95
CA VAL A 234 -10.01 1.36 -7.36
C VAL A 234 -8.52 1.11 -7.55
N PHE A 235 -8.21 0.23 -8.50
CA PHE A 235 -6.87 -0.11 -8.96
C PHE A 235 -6.80 0.23 -10.44
N GLN A 236 -6.04 1.26 -10.81
CA GLN A 236 -6.07 1.82 -12.15
C GLN A 236 -4.68 2.09 -12.72
N ASN A 237 -4.46 1.75 -13.99
CA ASN A 237 -3.23 2.03 -14.72
C ASN A 237 -1.99 1.48 -13.98
N LEU A 238 -2.06 0.22 -13.54
CA LEU A 238 -1.02 -0.43 -12.75
C LEU A 238 -0.27 -1.47 -13.59
N ARG A 239 1.06 -1.53 -13.45
CA ARG A 239 1.92 -2.38 -14.28
C ARG A 239 2.92 -3.18 -13.44
N ALA A 240 3.06 -4.47 -13.75
CA ALA A 240 3.99 -5.38 -13.10
C ALA A 240 4.32 -6.57 -14.00
N GLU A 241 5.23 -7.45 -13.58
CA GLU A 241 5.50 -8.75 -14.21
C GLU A 241 4.35 -9.74 -13.97
N ALA A 242 3.98 -9.94 -12.70
CA ALA A 242 2.78 -10.69 -12.30
C ALA A 242 1.92 -9.92 -11.30
N GLY A 243 0.60 -10.05 -11.44
CA GLY A 243 -0.36 -9.32 -10.61
C GLY A 243 -0.25 -7.82 -10.83
N GLY A 244 -0.62 -7.33 -12.03
CA GLY A 244 -0.46 -5.92 -12.40
C GLY A 244 -1.02 -4.96 -11.36
N ALA A 245 -2.16 -5.29 -10.75
CA ALA A 245 -2.63 -4.62 -9.53
C ALA A 245 -2.16 -5.32 -8.26
N ILE A 246 -2.42 -6.63 -8.13
CA ILE A 246 -2.19 -7.37 -6.89
C ILE A 246 -1.45 -8.67 -7.16
N PHE A 247 -0.32 -8.85 -6.49
CA PHE A 247 0.30 -10.15 -6.30
C PHE A 247 0.05 -10.62 -4.86
N ASN A 248 -0.63 -11.75 -4.71
CA ASN A 248 -0.90 -12.37 -3.41
C ASN A 248 -0.15 -13.70 -3.31
N GLY A 249 0.93 -13.73 -2.54
CA GLY A 249 1.82 -14.89 -2.41
C GLY A 249 1.21 -16.06 -1.64
N SER A 250 1.94 -17.19 -1.64
CA SER A 250 1.53 -18.37 -0.88
C SER A 250 1.50 -18.08 0.63
N GLY A 251 0.47 -18.58 1.31
CA GLY A 251 0.24 -18.32 2.74
C GLY A 251 -0.37 -16.94 3.06
N ALA A 252 -0.38 -16.01 2.10
CA ALA A 252 -0.92 -14.67 2.29
C ALA A 252 -2.45 -14.63 2.28
N GLU A 253 -3.04 -13.62 2.92
CA GLU A 253 -4.49 -13.37 2.91
C GLU A 253 -4.83 -11.98 2.36
N PHE A 254 -5.63 -11.93 1.30
CA PHE A 254 -6.20 -10.71 0.75
C PHE A 254 -7.73 -10.76 0.80
N ARG A 255 -8.37 -9.81 1.49
CA ARG A 255 -9.81 -9.84 1.74
C ARG A 255 -10.46 -8.49 1.54
N PHE A 256 -11.39 -8.43 0.59
CA PHE A 256 -12.46 -7.44 0.62
C PHE A 256 -13.50 -7.91 1.63
N LYS A 257 -13.93 -7.00 2.51
CA LYS A 257 -14.82 -7.29 3.64
C LYS A 257 -16.06 -6.41 3.58
N LYS A 258 -17.13 -6.88 4.24
CA LYS A 258 -18.38 -6.11 4.44
C LYS A 258 -19.06 -5.62 3.14
N GLY A 259 -18.90 -6.33 2.03
CA GLY A 259 -19.50 -5.94 0.76
C GLY A 259 -18.70 -4.88 -0.01
N ALA A 260 -17.45 -4.61 0.40
CA ALA A 260 -16.53 -3.76 -0.36
C ALA A 260 -16.42 -4.21 -1.82
N THR A 261 -16.54 -3.24 -2.74
CA THR A 261 -16.35 -3.44 -4.18
C THR A 261 -14.90 -3.21 -4.59
N ALA A 262 -14.53 -3.70 -5.77
CA ALA A 262 -13.20 -3.52 -6.33
C ALA A 262 -13.26 -3.29 -7.84
N ASP A 263 -12.70 -2.18 -8.29
CA ASP A 263 -12.58 -1.86 -9.71
C ASP A 263 -11.12 -2.03 -10.12
N PHE A 264 -10.87 -2.84 -11.14
CA PHE A 264 -9.56 -3.04 -11.76
C PHE A 264 -9.63 -2.54 -13.20
N ILE A 265 -8.88 -1.49 -13.51
CA ILE A 265 -8.98 -0.75 -14.76
C ILE A 265 -7.59 -0.63 -15.38
N ASP A 266 -7.41 -1.04 -16.63
CA ASP A 266 -6.14 -0.91 -17.37
C ASP A 266 -4.92 -1.43 -16.56
N CYS A 267 -5.06 -2.62 -15.97
CA CYS A 267 -3.97 -3.29 -15.26
C CYS A 267 -3.24 -4.25 -16.20
N LEU A 268 -1.90 -4.16 -16.22
CA LEU A 268 -1.07 -4.88 -17.18
C LEU A 268 -0.03 -5.76 -16.47
N SER A 269 0.09 -6.99 -16.95
CA SER A 269 1.19 -7.91 -16.62
C SER A 269 2.09 -8.12 -17.84
N PHE A 270 3.40 -7.93 -17.74
CA PHE A 270 4.32 -8.10 -18.87
C PHE A 270 4.41 -9.55 -19.36
N ASP A 271 4.45 -10.50 -18.41
CA ASP A 271 4.61 -11.94 -18.68
C ASP A 271 3.28 -12.70 -18.85
N GLY A 272 2.15 -12.00 -18.85
CA GLY A 272 0.84 -12.64 -18.94
C GLY A 272 0.49 -13.47 -17.70
N ILE A 273 0.93 -13.04 -16.51
CA ILE A 273 0.63 -13.72 -15.25
C ILE A 273 -0.23 -12.81 -14.37
N GLY A 274 -1.54 -12.79 -14.64
CA GLY A 274 -2.50 -12.05 -13.82
C GLY A 274 -2.43 -10.54 -14.06
N GLY A 275 -2.95 -10.08 -15.19
CA GLY A 275 -2.94 -8.65 -15.56
C GLY A 275 -3.51 -7.74 -14.48
N ALA A 276 -4.57 -8.18 -13.78
CA ALA A 276 -5.02 -7.53 -12.55
C ALA A 276 -4.48 -8.25 -11.32
N VAL A 277 -4.73 -9.56 -11.19
CA VAL A 277 -4.43 -10.29 -9.95
C VAL A 277 -3.76 -11.63 -10.23
N PHE A 278 -2.66 -11.87 -9.52
CA PHE A 278 -2.11 -13.20 -9.30
C PHE A 278 -2.33 -13.61 -7.84
N ASN A 279 -2.90 -14.78 -7.61
CA ASN A 279 -3.19 -15.29 -6.27
C ASN A 279 -2.68 -16.73 -6.05
N ALA A 280 -1.60 -16.87 -5.28
CA ALA A 280 -1.10 -18.14 -4.75
C ALA A 280 -1.52 -18.40 -3.28
N GLY A 281 -2.21 -17.46 -2.63
CA GLY A 281 -2.69 -17.55 -1.24
C GLY A 281 -4.22 -17.58 -1.14
N TYR A 282 -4.77 -16.93 -0.12
CA TYR A 282 -6.21 -16.75 0.04
C TYR A 282 -6.65 -15.38 -0.47
N PHE A 283 -7.54 -15.35 -1.46
CA PHE A 283 -8.15 -14.13 -1.99
C PHE A 283 -9.68 -14.20 -1.90
N LYS A 284 -10.32 -13.15 -1.38
CA LYS A 284 -11.78 -13.09 -1.27
C LYS A 284 -12.32 -11.72 -1.65
N LEU A 285 -13.26 -11.72 -2.59
CA LEU A 285 -14.21 -10.65 -2.83
C LEU A 285 -15.44 -10.85 -1.95
N SER A 286 -15.93 -9.78 -1.32
CA SER A 286 -17.19 -9.83 -0.54
C SER A 286 -18.30 -8.98 -1.12
N GLY A 287 -17.96 -7.91 -1.85
CA GLY A 287 -18.85 -7.23 -2.78
C GLY A 287 -18.36 -7.43 -4.22
N PRO A 288 -19.15 -7.01 -5.23
CA PRO A 288 -18.82 -7.14 -6.64
C PRO A 288 -17.44 -6.58 -6.99
N ALA A 289 -16.79 -7.20 -7.99
CA ALA A 289 -15.62 -6.62 -8.64
C ALA A 289 -15.92 -6.36 -10.10
N GLU A 290 -15.48 -5.21 -10.61
CA GLU A 290 -15.51 -4.88 -12.02
C GLU A 290 -14.08 -4.86 -12.54
N VAL A 291 -13.84 -5.58 -13.64
CA VAL A 291 -12.53 -5.64 -14.28
C VAL A 291 -12.70 -5.20 -15.72
N VAL A 292 -11.95 -4.19 -16.12
CA VAL A 292 -12.07 -3.53 -17.41
C VAL A 292 -10.67 -3.28 -17.97
N GLU A 293 -10.46 -3.59 -19.24
CA GLU A 293 -9.23 -3.24 -19.96
C GLU A 293 -7.93 -3.79 -19.37
N CYS A 294 -8.00 -4.83 -18.54
CA CYS A 294 -6.81 -5.46 -17.99
C CYS A 294 -6.33 -6.60 -18.92
N ARG A 295 -5.00 -6.73 -19.06
CA ARG A 295 -4.40 -7.74 -19.95
C ARG A 295 -4.76 -9.17 -19.49
N ALA A 296 -5.09 -10.04 -20.45
CA ALA A 296 -5.32 -11.46 -20.18
C ALA A 296 -3.99 -12.23 -19.96
N PRO A 297 -3.99 -13.33 -19.17
CA PRO A 297 -5.02 -13.68 -18.20
C PRO A 297 -5.10 -12.64 -17.10
N THR A 298 -6.31 -12.15 -16.86
CA THR A 298 -6.52 -11.02 -15.96
C THR A 298 -6.46 -11.45 -14.50
N PHE A 299 -7.00 -12.63 -14.21
CA PHE A 299 -7.03 -13.21 -12.87
C PHE A 299 -6.45 -14.61 -12.90
N VAL A 300 -5.35 -14.81 -12.18
CA VAL A 300 -4.67 -16.11 -12.08
C VAL A 300 -4.78 -16.64 -10.66
N VAL A 301 -5.27 -17.88 -10.53
CA VAL A 301 -5.24 -18.64 -9.28
C VAL A 301 -4.09 -19.64 -9.36
N GLY A 302 -3.04 -19.38 -8.58
CA GLY A 302 -1.87 -20.22 -8.45
C GLY A 302 -2.18 -21.60 -7.87
N SER A 303 -1.22 -22.52 -7.94
CA SER A 303 -1.38 -23.93 -7.56
C SER A 303 -1.73 -24.16 -6.08
N SER A 304 -1.35 -23.25 -5.19
CA SER A 304 -1.77 -23.23 -3.77
C SER A 304 -2.90 -22.25 -3.48
N GLY A 305 -3.35 -21.52 -4.51
CA GLY A 305 -4.29 -20.42 -4.39
C GLY A 305 -5.73 -20.87 -4.13
N TYR A 306 -6.43 -20.10 -3.31
CA TYR A 306 -7.86 -20.15 -3.18
C TYR A 306 -8.45 -18.76 -3.44
N THR A 307 -9.28 -18.65 -4.46
CA THR A 307 -10.02 -17.43 -4.78
C THR A 307 -11.52 -17.65 -4.56
N ARG A 308 -12.16 -16.72 -3.85
CA ARG A 308 -13.63 -16.64 -3.74
C ARG A 308 -14.15 -15.35 -4.36
N LEU A 309 -14.93 -15.51 -5.42
CA LEU A 309 -15.65 -14.42 -6.09
C LEU A 309 -17.00 -14.16 -5.41
N SER A 310 -17.49 -12.95 -5.59
CA SER A 310 -18.77 -12.46 -5.12
C SER A 310 -19.78 -12.40 -6.27
N GLU A 311 -21.07 -12.39 -5.91
CA GLU A 311 -22.15 -12.21 -6.87
C GLU A 311 -22.06 -10.81 -7.51
N GLY A 312 -22.36 -10.73 -8.80
CA GLY A 312 -22.37 -9.50 -9.56
C GLY A 312 -21.00 -9.07 -10.09
N SER A 313 -19.93 -9.83 -9.83
CA SER A 313 -18.63 -9.54 -10.44
C SER A 313 -18.66 -9.71 -11.96
N VAL A 314 -17.99 -8.78 -12.65
CA VAL A 314 -17.90 -8.71 -14.10
C VAL A 314 -16.44 -8.62 -14.50
N PHE A 315 -16.03 -9.51 -15.40
CA PHE A 315 -14.67 -9.56 -15.91
C PHE A 315 -14.65 -9.35 -17.42
N ASN A 316 -14.27 -8.14 -17.82
CA ASN A 316 -14.12 -7.71 -19.20
C ASN A 316 -12.63 -7.48 -19.47
N GLY A 317 -12.03 -8.35 -20.29
CA GLY A 317 -10.65 -8.18 -20.70
C GLY A 317 -10.46 -6.93 -21.59
N ASP A 318 -9.21 -6.65 -21.96
CA ASP A 318 -8.83 -5.56 -22.87
C ASP A 318 -9.27 -5.74 -24.34
N GLY A 319 -9.99 -6.82 -24.66
CA GLY A 319 -10.45 -7.11 -26.01
C GLY A 319 -9.32 -7.33 -27.01
N SER A 320 -8.08 -7.49 -26.52
CA SER A 320 -6.93 -7.80 -27.35
C SER A 320 -7.07 -9.20 -27.95
N ASP A 321 -6.46 -9.43 -29.12
CA ASP A 321 -6.43 -10.73 -29.81
C ASP A 321 -5.60 -11.79 -29.06
N TYR A 322 -5.22 -11.55 -27.79
CA TYR A 322 -4.51 -12.56 -27.00
C TYR A 322 -5.47 -13.74 -26.73
N PRO A 323 -5.08 -14.97 -27.11
CA PRO A 323 -5.94 -16.15 -26.99
C PRO A 323 -6.07 -16.63 -25.53
N GLU A 324 -5.59 -15.86 -24.56
CA GLU A 324 -5.50 -16.26 -23.17
C GLU A 324 -6.82 -16.03 -22.43
N PRO A 325 -7.19 -16.93 -21.51
CA PRO A 325 -8.46 -16.83 -20.77
C PRO A 325 -8.44 -15.65 -19.80
N ILE A 326 -9.58 -14.97 -19.62
CA ILE A 326 -9.70 -13.88 -18.62
C ILE A 326 -9.37 -14.40 -17.20
N MET A 327 -9.77 -15.63 -16.90
CA MET A 327 -9.51 -16.30 -15.63
C MET A 327 -8.80 -17.63 -15.87
N PHE A 328 -7.65 -17.80 -15.21
CA PHE A 328 -6.84 -19.02 -15.29
C PHE A 328 -6.65 -19.63 -13.90
N VAL A 329 -6.93 -20.93 -13.77
CA VAL A 329 -6.74 -21.68 -12.52
C VAL A 329 -5.72 -22.78 -12.75
N MET A 330 -4.55 -22.63 -12.13
CA MET A 330 -3.46 -23.61 -12.20
C MET A 330 -3.85 -24.92 -11.50
N GLU A 331 -3.16 -26.00 -11.86
CA GLU A 331 -3.33 -27.30 -11.19
C GLU A 331 -3.09 -27.17 -9.67
N GLY A 332 -4.04 -27.66 -8.87
CA GLY A 332 -4.07 -27.52 -7.40
C GLY A 332 -4.79 -26.27 -6.90
N GLY A 333 -4.91 -25.24 -7.75
CA GLY A 333 -5.64 -24.01 -7.46
C GLY A 333 -7.15 -24.25 -7.32
N ARG A 334 -7.80 -23.41 -6.51
CA ARG A 334 -9.23 -23.51 -6.19
C ARG A 334 -9.94 -22.19 -6.43
N LEU A 335 -10.96 -22.23 -7.26
CA LEU A 335 -11.84 -21.11 -7.50
C LEU A 335 -13.25 -21.43 -7.01
N THR A 336 -13.85 -20.49 -6.28
CA THR A 336 -15.26 -20.56 -5.88
C THR A 336 -15.98 -19.26 -6.19
N GLY A 337 -17.26 -19.37 -6.52
CA GLY A 337 -18.15 -18.22 -6.73
C GLY A 337 -19.44 -18.36 -5.94
N VAL A 338 -20.07 -17.23 -5.66
CA VAL A 338 -21.42 -17.15 -5.09
C VAL A 338 -22.29 -16.38 -6.09
N GLY A 339 -23.46 -16.92 -6.44
CA GLY A 339 -24.38 -16.24 -7.35
C GLY A 339 -23.83 -16.12 -8.77
N LYS A 340 -24.34 -15.13 -9.51
CA LYS A 340 -23.99 -14.89 -10.91
C LYS A 340 -22.68 -14.10 -11.02
N VAL A 341 -21.74 -14.62 -11.83
CA VAL A 341 -20.50 -13.95 -12.23
C VAL A 341 -20.42 -13.94 -13.77
N THR A 342 -19.98 -12.84 -14.36
CA THR A 342 -19.93 -12.65 -15.82
C THR A 342 -18.49 -12.57 -16.32
N PHE A 343 -18.20 -13.23 -17.44
CA PHE A 343 -16.91 -13.19 -18.14
C PHE A 343 -17.14 -12.91 -19.63
N ASP A 344 -16.50 -11.88 -20.18
CA ASP A 344 -16.71 -11.45 -21.59
C ASP A 344 -15.85 -12.20 -22.62
N ASN A 345 -14.98 -13.11 -22.17
CA ASN A 345 -14.30 -14.13 -22.96
C ASN A 345 -14.00 -15.32 -22.05
N ALA A 346 -14.14 -16.55 -22.59
CA ALA A 346 -14.21 -17.78 -21.81
C ALA A 346 -13.07 -17.94 -20.78
N ALA A 347 -13.42 -18.37 -19.56
CA ALA A 347 -12.46 -18.85 -18.56
C ALA A 347 -11.95 -20.23 -18.98
N ASP A 348 -10.62 -20.43 -18.99
CA ASP A 348 -9.99 -21.74 -19.21
C ASP A 348 -9.47 -22.28 -17.87
N THR A 349 -10.01 -23.44 -17.50
CA THR A 349 -9.59 -24.18 -16.32
C THR A 349 -8.49 -25.14 -16.76
N GLY A 350 -7.23 -24.71 -16.72
CA GLY A 350 -6.04 -25.50 -17.07
C GLY A 350 -5.74 -26.70 -16.14
N CYS A 351 -6.76 -27.53 -15.84
CA CYS A 351 -6.82 -28.63 -14.86
C CYS A 351 -7.15 -28.24 -13.41
N GLY A 352 -7.45 -26.97 -13.12
CA GLY A 352 -7.94 -26.52 -11.80
C GLY A 352 -9.40 -26.91 -11.51
N THR A 353 -9.80 -26.95 -10.22
CA THR A 353 -11.20 -27.27 -9.85
C THR A 353 -12.00 -26.01 -9.53
N VAL A 354 -13.12 -25.84 -10.22
CA VAL A 354 -14.07 -24.74 -9.99
C VAL A 354 -15.31 -25.28 -9.28
N TYR A 355 -15.64 -24.73 -8.11
CA TYR A 355 -16.85 -25.07 -7.37
C TYR A 355 -17.77 -23.85 -7.29
N TYR A 356 -18.97 -23.94 -7.86
CA TYR A 356 -20.02 -22.95 -7.65
C TYR A 356 -20.98 -23.46 -6.57
N GLU A 357 -21.09 -22.73 -5.46
CA GLU A 357 -21.93 -23.16 -4.33
C GLU A 357 -23.43 -22.93 -4.59
N GLU A 358 -23.81 -22.03 -5.51
CA GLU A 358 -25.16 -21.83 -6.06
C GLU A 358 -25.09 -20.67 -7.08
N GLY A 359 -25.43 -20.90 -8.36
CA GLY A 359 -25.47 -19.86 -9.40
C GLY A 359 -25.08 -20.33 -10.82
N ASP A 360 -25.64 -19.67 -11.84
CA ASP A 360 -25.33 -19.89 -13.26
C ASP A 360 -24.04 -19.17 -13.67
N VAL A 361 -23.14 -19.86 -14.35
CA VAL A 361 -22.00 -19.23 -15.07
C VAL A 361 -22.49 -18.80 -16.43
N CYS A 362 -22.53 -17.49 -16.68
CA CYS A 362 -22.81 -16.98 -18.01
C CYS A 362 -21.50 -16.68 -18.73
N TYR A 363 -21.21 -17.47 -19.75
CA TYR A 363 -20.27 -17.10 -20.81
C TYR A 363 -21.06 -16.26 -21.82
N SER A 364 -20.68 -14.99 -22.04
CA SER A 364 -21.24 -14.19 -23.14
C SER A 364 -20.58 -14.49 -24.47
#